data_AF-A0A3L8PSH3-F1
#
_entry.id   AF-A0A3L8PSH3-F1
#
_cell.length_a   1.000
_cell.length_b   1.000
_cell.length_c   1.000
_cell.angle_alpha   90.00
_cell.angle_beta   90.00
_cell.angle_gamma   90.00
#
_symmetry.space_group_name_H-M   'P 1'
#
loop_
_entity.id
_entity.type
_entity.pdbx_description
1 polymer ?
#
loop_
_entity_poly.entity_id
_entity_poly.type
_entity_poly.pdbx_seq_one_letter_code
_entity_poly.pdbx_strand_id
1 'polypeptide(L)'
;MSSYAFDLSNHQHLAMRRILAEIYSKFWSAIRHGDFSLANRYAGMTSALLRVCLLVLNDIDLYEICSQLSDVLHEQLGYHQHRQAA
;
A
#
# COMPACT_ATOMS: atom_id res chain seq x y z
N MET A 1 4.78 13.80 -17.50
CA MET A 1 4.27 12.89 -16.46
C MET A 1 4.66 11.48 -16.88
N SER A 2 5.54 10.83 -16.14
CA SER A 2 5.86 9.42 -16.32
C SER A 2 4.61 8.62 -15.95
N SER A 3 4.10 7.78 -16.84
CA SER A 3 3.01 6.87 -16.51
C SER A 3 3.62 5.64 -15.83
N TYR A 4 3.52 5.57 -14.51
CA TYR A 4 3.91 4.38 -13.75
C TYR A 4 2.75 3.38 -13.81
N ALA A 5 2.93 2.28 -14.54
CA ALA A 5 1.90 1.28 -14.75
C ALA A 5 2.44 -0.12 -14.44
N PHE A 6 1.57 -1.01 -13.97
CA PHE A 6 1.92 -2.42 -13.87
C PHE A 6 2.13 -3.01 -15.26
N ASP A 7 3.32 -3.53 -15.53
CA ASP A 7 3.55 -4.41 -16.67
C ASP A 7 2.88 -5.77 -16.41
N LEU A 8 1.75 -6.01 -17.08
CA LEU A 8 0.98 -7.25 -16.90
C LEU A 8 1.66 -8.47 -17.54
N SER A 9 2.69 -8.26 -18.37
CA SER A 9 3.50 -9.36 -18.90
C SER A 9 4.57 -9.82 -17.88
N ASN A 10 4.90 -8.98 -16.90
CA ASN A 10 5.86 -9.30 -15.86
C ASN A 10 5.18 -9.95 -14.64
N HIS A 11 5.62 -11.16 -14.30
CA HIS A 11 5.08 -11.92 -13.16
C HIS A 11 5.28 -11.22 -11.81
N GLN A 12 6.35 -10.44 -11.65
CA GLN A 12 6.61 -9.70 -10.40
C GLN A 12 5.63 -8.55 -10.23
N HIS A 13 5.34 -7.80 -11.30
CA HIS A 13 4.31 -6.76 -11.26
C HIS A 13 2.92 -7.35 -11.01
N LEU A 14 2.61 -8.51 -11.62
CA LEU A 14 1.34 -9.21 -11.36
C LEU A 14 1.21 -9.64 -9.89
N ALA A 15 2.27 -10.20 -9.31
CA ALA A 15 2.31 -10.59 -7.91
C ALA A 15 2.19 -9.37 -6.99
N MET A 16 2.95 -8.31 -7.26
CA MET A 16 2.92 -7.06 -6.50
C MET A 16 1.53 -6.43 -6.54
N ARG A 17 0.91 -6.35 -7.72
CA ARG A 17 -0.46 -5.82 -7.88
C ARG A 17 -1.47 -6.59 -7.04
N ARG A 18 -1.37 -7.92 -6.98
CA ARG A 18 -2.26 -8.77 -6.15
C ARG A 18 -2.07 -8.49 -4.67
N ILE A 19 -0.81 -8.42 -4.21
CA ILE A 19 -0.49 -8.13 -2.81
C ILE A 19 -1.00 -6.74 -2.42
N LEU A 20 -0.76 -5.72 -3.25
CA LEU A 20 -1.23 -4.35 -3.00
C LEU A 20 -2.76 -4.27 -2.92
N ALA A 21 -3.46 -4.94 -3.83
CA ALA A 21 -4.92 -5.01 -3.81
C ALA A 21 -5.45 -5.68 -2.52
N GLU A 22 -4.79 -6.75 -2.09
CA GLU A 22 -5.15 -7.45 -0.84
C GLU A 22 -4.91 -6.56 0.39
N ILE A 23 -3.76 -5.89 0.46
CA ILE A 23 -3.43 -4.95 1.55
C ILE A 23 -4.47 -3.84 1.60
N TYR A 24 -4.80 -3.21 0.47
CA TYR A 24 -5.80 -2.15 0.40
C TYR A 24 -7.17 -2.61 0.89
N SER A 25 -7.64 -3.77 0.41
CA SER A 25 -8.92 -4.33 0.83
C SER A 25 -8.95 -4.61 2.33
N LYS A 26 -7.89 -5.20 2.88
CA LYS A 26 -7.80 -5.54 4.29
C LYS A 26 -7.64 -4.30 5.18
N PHE A 27 -6.91 -3.28 4.74
CA PHE A 27 -6.83 -1.98 5.39
C PHE A 27 -8.22 -1.37 5.57
N TRP A 28 -9.00 -1.24 4.50
CA TRP A 28 -10.34 -0.65 4.58
C TRP A 28 -11.32 -1.51 5.37
N SER A 29 -11.16 -2.83 5.33
CA SER A 29 -11.89 -3.71 6.24
C SER A 29 -11.57 -3.37 7.70
N ALA A 30 -10.30 -3.25 8.07
CA ALA A 30 -9.88 -2.90 9.43
C ALA A 30 -10.42 -1.52 9.87
N ILE A 31 -10.33 -0.51 9.00
CA ILE A 31 -10.90 0.82 9.25
C ILE A 31 -12.41 0.75 9.52
N ARG A 32 -13.17 0.00 8.72
CA ARG A 32 -14.63 -0.13 8.91
C ARG A 32 -15.01 -0.82 10.22
N HIS A 33 -14.17 -1.72 10.72
CA HIS A 33 -14.38 -2.38 12.02
C HIS A 33 -13.82 -1.58 13.20
N GLY A 34 -13.19 -0.42 12.96
CA GLY A 34 -12.55 0.39 14.01
C GLY A 34 -11.25 -0.20 14.54
N ASP A 35 -10.65 -1.18 13.87
CA ASP A 35 -9.37 -1.77 14.27
C ASP A 35 -8.19 -1.01 13.64
N PHE A 36 -7.83 0.12 14.25
CA PHE A 36 -6.74 0.97 13.76
C PHE A 36 -5.36 0.33 13.93
N SER A 37 -5.20 -0.59 14.88
CA SER A 37 -3.95 -1.32 15.05
C SER A 37 -3.70 -2.22 13.84
N LEU A 38 -4.74 -2.93 13.41
CA LEU A 38 -4.68 -3.76 12.21
C LEU A 38 -4.57 -2.93 10.93
N ALA A 39 -5.28 -1.82 10.82
CA ALA A 39 -5.13 -0.89 9.69
C ALA A 39 -3.69 -0.35 9.60
N ASN A 40 -3.09 0.04 10.72
CA ASN A 40 -1.70 0.49 10.79
C ASN A 40 -0.71 -0.60 10.35
N ARG A 41 -0.97 -1.87 10.70
CA ARG A 41 -0.15 -3.00 10.19
C ARG A 41 -0.20 -3.08 8.66
N TYR A 42 -1.38 -2.95 8.06
CA TYR A 42 -1.52 -2.98 6.60
C TYR A 42 -0.82 -1.78 5.92
N ALA A 43 -0.91 -0.58 6.50
CA ALA A 43 -0.13 0.57 6.02
C ALA A 43 1.39 0.35 6.14
N GLY A 44 1.85 -0.30 7.22
CA GLY A 44 3.24 -0.71 7.39
C GLY A 44 3.70 -1.76 6.38
N MET A 45 2.82 -2.68 5.98
CA MET A 45 3.13 -3.68 4.94
C MET A 45 3.42 -3.02 3.58
N THR A 46 2.67 -1.99 3.18
CA THR A 46 2.98 -1.20 1.97
C THR A 46 4.35 -0.53 2.05
N SER A 47 4.74 -0.01 3.22
CA SER A 47 6.08 0.54 3.41
C SER A 47 7.19 -0.51 3.27
N ALA A 48 6.96 -1.74 3.73
CA ALA A 48 7.90 -2.83 3.56
C ALA A 48 8.07 -3.21 2.07
N LEU A 49 6.99 -3.17 1.28
CA LEU A 49 7.04 -3.46 -0.16
C LEU A 49 7.92 -2.48 -0.93
N LEU A 50 8.01 -1.21 -0.51
CA LEU A 50 8.94 -0.23 -1.09
C LEU A 50 10.39 -0.73 -1.07
N ARG A 51 10.80 -1.29 0.07
CA ARG A 51 12.15 -1.82 0.25
C ARG A 51 12.38 -3.03 -0.64
N VAL A 52 11.36 -3.86 -0.84
CA VAL A 52 11.44 -5.00 -1.77
C VAL A 52 11.59 -4.50 -3.21
N CYS A 53 10.81 -3.50 -3.63
CA CYS A 53 10.92 -2.92 -4.97
C CYS A 53 12.33 -2.39 -5.24
N LEU A 54 12.90 -1.61 -4.32
CA LEU A 54 14.23 -1.02 -4.50
C LEU A 54 15.38 -2.02 -4.34
N LEU A 55 15.36 -2.83 -3.28
CA LEU A 55 16.53 -3.61 -2.87
C LEU A 55 16.56 -5.02 -3.48
N VAL A 56 15.40 -5.58 -3.81
CA VAL A 56 15.29 -6.96 -4.31
C VAL A 56 14.96 -7.00 -5.79
N LEU A 57 14.00 -6.20 -6.23
CA LEU A 57 13.53 -6.20 -7.62
C LEU A 57 14.29 -5.18 -8.49
N ASN A 58 14.88 -4.15 -7.88
CA ASN A 58 15.45 -2.99 -8.58
C ASN A 58 14.47 -2.38 -9.61
N ASP A 59 13.21 -2.28 -9.20
CA ASP A 59 12.09 -1.87 -10.04
C ASP A 59 11.53 -0.54 -9.54
N ILE A 60 11.87 0.52 -10.26
CA ILE A 60 11.51 1.90 -9.91
C ILE A 60 10.02 2.14 -10.14
N ASP A 61 9.42 1.55 -11.16
CA ASP A 61 8.01 1.74 -11.46
C ASP A 61 7.13 1.10 -10.38
N LEU A 62 7.48 -0.11 -9.93
CA LEU A 62 6.83 -0.74 -8.79
C LEU A 62 7.06 0.01 -7.48
N TYR A 63 8.26 0.58 -7.29
CA TYR A 63 8.54 1.40 -6.12
C TYR A 63 7.60 2.61 -6.06
N GLU A 64 7.45 3.36 -7.15
CA GLU A 64 6.60 4.55 -7.20
C GLU A 64 5.14 4.22 -6.92
N ILE A 65 4.61 3.13 -7.51
CA ILE A 65 3.23 2.69 -7.26
C ILE A 65 3.03 2.29 -5.78
N CYS A 66 3.98 1.53 -5.21
CA CYS A 66 3.94 1.19 -3.79
C CYS A 66 4.02 2.44 -2.90
N SER A 67 4.75 3.48 -3.32
CA SER A 67 4.96 4.70 -2.54
C SER A 67 3.67 5.47 -2.44
N GLN A 68 3.03 5.72 -3.59
CA GLN A 68 1.76 6.40 -3.64
C GLN A 68 0.70 5.69 -2.80
N LEU A 69 0.64 4.35 -2.85
CA LEU A 69 -0.30 3.61 -2.01
C LEU A 69 0.04 3.74 -0.52
N SER A 70 1.31 3.63 -0.16
CA SER A 70 1.77 3.77 1.23
C SER A 70 1.38 5.14 1.81
N ASP A 71 1.56 6.21 1.05
CA ASP A 71 1.21 7.58 1.45
C ASP A 71 -0.30 7.71 1.66
N VAL A 72 -1.10 7.23 0.71
CA VAL A 72 -2.57 7.24 0.82
C VAL A 72 -3.03 6.48 2.07
N LEU A 73 -2.49 5.28 2.34
CA LEU A 73 -2.91 4.51 3.51
C LEU A 73 -2.55 5.20 4.84
N HIS A 74 -1.38 5.86 4.92
CA HIS A 74 -0.99 6.63 6.10
C HIS A 74 -1.89 7.84 6.33
N GLU A 75 -2.18 8.62 5.27
CA GLU A 75 -3.09 9.77 5.38
C GLU A 75 -4.51 9.35 5.79
N GLN A 76 -5.04 8.28 5.20
CA GLN A 76 -6.37 7.78 5.53
C GLN A 76 -6.44 7.27 6.97
N LEU A 77 -5.39 6.58 7.44
CA LEU A 77 -5.32 6.14 8.83
C LEU A 77 -5.39 7.33 9.80
N GLY A 78 -4.59 8.37 9.55
CA GLY A 78 -4.59 9.59 10.37
C GLY A 78 -5.96 10.28 10.36
N TYR A 79 -6.57 10.46 9.19
CA TYR A 79 -7.91 11.04 9.06
C TYR A 79 -8.95 10.29 9.90
N HIS A 80 -8.99 8.95 9.81
CA HIS A 80 -9.98 8.16 10.54
C HIS A 80 -9.73 8.10 12.04
N GLN A 81 -8.47 8.09 12.48
CA GLN A 81 -8.12 8.19 13.90
C GLN A 81 -8.55 9.54 14.49
N HIS A 82 -8.30 10.64 13.78
CA HIS A 82 -8.75 11.97 14.22
C HIS A 82 -10.28 12.08 14.25
N ARG A 83 -10.98 11.53 13.26
CA ARG A 83 -12.44 11.55 13.21
C ARG A 83 -13.10 10.77 14.34
N GLN A 84 -12.48 9.72 14.87
CA GLN A 84 -13.02 9.00 16.03
C GLN A 84 -12.74 9.71 17.37
N ALA A 85 -11.70 10.52 17.44
CA ALA A 85 -11.34 11.24 18.65
C ALA A 85 -12.14 12.53 18.87
N ALA A 86 -12.85 13.01 17.84
CA ALA A 86 -13.70 14.20 17.84
C ALA A 86 -15.19 13.84 18.05
#